data_AF-A0A1Q3H3Y6-F1
#
_entry.id   AF-A0A1Q3H3Y6-F1
#
_cell.length_a   1.000
_cell.length_b   1.000
_cell.length_c   1.000
_cell.angle_alpha   90.00
_cell.angle_beta   90.00
_cell.angle_gamma   90.00
#
_symmetry.space_group_name_H-M   'P 1'
#
loop_
_entity.id
_entity.type
_entity.pdbx_description
1 polymer ?
#
loop_
_entity_poly.entity_id
_entity_poly.type
_entity_poly.pdbx_seq_one_letter_code
_entity_poly.pdbx_strand_id
1 'polypeptide(L)'
;MLIRIFTLQAFLLCVFSLFQTQVQAQNGRIQEIKEIYQQVKKQVNNREESSFHKDQLITNHQSPNPGWPAVGVYSEAITAYYSLGTEEGKTYYKNFRLIDIQGKRSAYKEKTEILYDNKGRLMFIYAQTADYEYRFYFDNQGKIIRLLKGKNQIKSTASASQIARQIQQKAVHLIKTLREFY
;
A
#
# COMPACT_ATOMS: atom_id res chain seq x y z
N MET A 1 5.54 -43.27 35.70
CA MET A 1 5.23 -43.08 34.27
C MET A 1 4.09 -42.08 34.00
N LEU A 2 3.09 -41.95 34.89
CA LEU A 2 1.96 -41.02 34.75
C LEU A 2 2.30 -39.51 34.76
N ILE A 3 3.33 -39.08 35.50
CA ILE A 3 3.70 -37.65 35.62
C ILE A 3 4.21 -37.06 34.28
N ARG A 4 4.77 -37.88 33.38
CA ARG A 4 5.27 -37.42 32.07
C ARG A 4 4.16 -37.21 31.02
N ILE A 5 2.96 -37.75 31.24
CA ILE A 5 1.84 -37.65 30.30
C ILE A 5 1.06 -36.33 30.52
N PHE A 6 0.90 -35.92 31.79
CA PHE A 6 0.21 -34.68 32.15
C PHE A 6 0.98 -33.41 31.74
N THR A 7 2.31 -33.42 31.81
CA THR A 7 3.13 -32.27 31.37
C THR A 7 3.12 -32.09 29.85
N LEU A 8 2.99 -33.16 29.08
CA LEU A 8 2.90 -33.09 27.61
C LEU A 8 1.56 -32.53 27.13
N GLN A 9 0.44 -32.88 27.80
CA GLN A 9 -0.89 -32.36 27.46
C GLN A 9 -1.07 -30.88 27.81
N ALA A 10 -0.54 -30.43 28.95
CA ALA A 10 -0.58 -29.01 29.32
C ALA A 10 0.24 -28.12 28.35
N PHE A 11 1.36 -28.63 27.83
CA PHE A 11 2.18 -27.94 26.85
C PHE A 11 1.47 -27.82 25.48
N LEU A 12 0.78 -28.87 25.04
CA LEU A 12 0.01 -28.88 23.78
C LEU A 12 -1.18 -27.91 23.78
N LEU A 13 -1.87 -27.77 24.92
CA LEU A 13 -2.96 -26.80 25.09
C LEU A 13 -2.48 -25.33 25.08
N CYS A 14 -1.30 -25.04 25.64
CA CYS A 14 -0.70 -23.70 25.61
C CYS A 14 -0.27 -23.26 24.21
N VAL A 15 0.21 -24.20 23.39
CA VAL A 15 0.64 -23.89 22.03
C VAL A 15 -0.58 -23.63 21.13
N PHE A 16 -1.70 -24.34 21.32
CA PHE A 16 -2.89 -24.17 20.49
C PHE A 16 -3.63 -22.83 20.73
N SER A 17 -3.63 -22.31 21.96
CA SER A 17 -4.25 -21.01 22.28
C SER A 17 -3.47 -19.82 21.72
N LEU A 18 -2.15 -19.92 21.57
CA LEU A 18 -1.32 -18.87 20.96
C LEU A 18 -1.57 -18.72 19.45
N PHE A 19 -1.97 -19.79 18.75
CA PHE A 19 -2.26 -19.72 17.31
C PHE A 19 -3.62 -19.06 17.00
N GLN A 20 -4.62 -19.22 17.86
CA GLN A 20 -5.95 -18.65 17.63
C GLN A 20 -6.00 -17.12 17.83
N THR A 21 -5.24 -16.59 18.80
CA THR A 21 -5.17 -15.14 19.04
C THR A 21 -4.52 -14.40 17.86
N GLN A 22 -3.54 -15.00 17.20
CA GLN A 22 -2.83 -14.38 16.08
C GLN A 22 -3.72 -14.21 14.84
N VAL A 23 -4.58 -15.19 14.52
CA VAL A 23 -5.49 -15.11 13.36
C VAL A 23 -6.57 -14.04 13.57
N GLN A 24 -7.11 -13.92 14.79
CA GLN A 24 -8.10 -12.90 15.13
C GLN A 24 -7.52 -11.48 15.03
N ALA A 25 -6.29 -11.28 15.52
CA ALA A 25 -5.59 -9.98 15.42
C ALA A 25 -5.34 -9.57 13.96
N GLN A 26 -4.95 -10.50 13.09
CA GLN A 26 -4.74 -10.21 11.66
C GLN A 26 -6.05 -9.83 10.95
N ASN A 27 -7.15 -10.54 11.23
CA ASN A 27 -8.45 -10.19 10.65
C ASN A 27 -8.94 -8.82 11.13
N GLY A 28 -8.76 -8.49 12.41
CA GLY A 28 -9.06 -7.15 12.94
C GLY A 28 -8.28 -6.05 12.22
N ARG A 29 -6.96 -6.23 12.05
CA ARG A 29 -6.11 -5.27 11.33
C ARG A 29 -6.55 -5.07 9.88
N ILE A 30 -6.93 -6.14 9.18
CA ILE A 30 -7.38 -6.04 7.77
C ILE A 30 -8.69 -5.25 7.67
N GLN A 31 -9.60 -5.45 8.62
CA GLN A 31 -10.86 -4.71 8.67
C GLN A 31 -10.62 -3.22 8.94
N GLU A 32 -9.77 -2.90 9.91
CA GLU A 32 -9.32 -1.53 10.19
C GLU A 32 -8.74 -0.85 8.94
N ILE A 33 -7.85 -1.54 8.22
CA ILE A 33 -7.26 -1.03 6.97
C ILE A 33 -8.34 -0.71 5.93
N LYS A 34 -9.35 -1.58 5.76
CA LYS A 34 -10.45 -1.36 4.81
C LYS A 34 -11.28 -0.13 5.18
N GLU A 35 -11.60 0.04 6.46
CA GLU A 35 -12.37 1.18 6.95
C GLU A 35 -11.61 2.49 6.74
N ILE A 36 -10.33 2.53 7.12
CA ILE A 36 -9.46 3.70 6.89
C ILE A 36 -9.36 3.99 5.39
N TYR A 37 -9.17 2.97 4.57
CA TYR A 37 -9.12 3.13 3.11
C TYR A 37 -10.41 3.77 2.57
N GLN A 38 -11.57 3.26 2.97
CA GLN A 38 -12.87 3.82 2.55
C GLN A 38 -13.07 5.26 3.02
N GLN A 39 -12.70 5.56 4.27
CA GLN A 39 -12.78 6.91 4.83
C GLN A 39 -11.89 7.89 4.06
N VAL A 40 -10.62 7.53 3.85
CA VAL A 40 -9.68 8.35 3.07
C VAL A 40 -10.17 8.50 1.64
N LYS A 41 -10.66 7.44 1.00
CA LYS A 41 -11.25 7.50 -0.35
C LYS A 41 -12.44 8.45 -0.42
N LYS A 42 -13.32 8.45 0.59
CA LYS A 42 -14.45 9.39 0.67
C LYS A 42 -13.94 10.83 0.74
N GLN A 43 -12.98 11.11 1.62
CA GLN A 43 -12.40 12.45 1.81
C GLN A 43 -11.65 12.96 0.58
N VAL A 44 -10.90 12.12 -0.15
CA VAL A 44 -10.18 12.57 -1.37
C VAL A 44 -11.12 12.78 -2.56
N ASN A 45 -12.25 12.07 -2.60
CA ASN A 45 -13.22 12.19 -3.69
C ASN A 45 -14.24 13.32 -3.46
N ASN A 46 -14.52 13.67 -2.21
CA ASN A 46 -15.41 14.78 -1.87
C ASN A 46 -14.63 16.07 -1.61
N ARG A 47 -14.66 17.01 -2.56
CA ARG A 47 -13.88 18.26 -2.48
C ARG A 47 -14.30 19.16 -1.31
N GLU A 48 -15.55 19.12 -0.89
CA GLU A 48 -16.07 19.98 0.18
C GLU A 48 -15.69 19.45 1.58
N GLU A 49 -15.45 18.14 1.70
CA GLU A 49 -15.10 17.48 2.98
C GLU A 49 -13.60 17.14 3.09
N SER A 50 -12.79 17.49 2.08
CA SER A 50 -11.38 17.09 2.05
C SER A 50 -10.54 17.96 2.98
N SER A 51 -10.03 17.39 4.06
CA SER A 51 -9.03 18.01 4.92
C SER A 51 -7.59 17.80 4.41
N PHE A 52 -7.41 17.17 3.25
CA PHE A 52 -6.09 16.88 2.69
C PHE A 52 -5.64 17.94 1.70
N HIS A 53 -4.38 18.31 1.82
CA HIS A 53 -3.64 18.97 0.75
C HIS A 53 -3.33 17.96 -0.35
N LYS A 54 -3.11 18.45 -1.57
CA LYS A 54 -2.91 17.63 -2.76
C LYS A 54 -1.82 18.22 -3.65
N ASP A 55 -0.79 17.42 -3.91
CA ASP A 55 0.21 17.70 -4.93
C ASP A 55 0.02 16.73 -6.10
N GLN A 56 0.29 17.21 -7.32
CA GLN A 56 0.24 16.38 -8.51
C GLN A 56 1.51 16.55 -9.35
N LEU A 57 2.12 15.42 -9.70
CA LEU A 57 3.23 15.33 -10.65
C LEU A 57 2.74 14.60 -11.89
N ILE A 58 2.97 15.19 -13.06
CA ILE A 58 2.64 14.57 -14.35
C ILE A 58 3.95 14.36 -15.10
N THR A 59 4.26 13.12 -15.43
CA THR A 59 5.43 12.76 -16.23
C THR A 59 4.98 12.23 -17.59
N ASN A 60 5.53 12.81 -18.65
CA ASN A 60 5.42 12.28 -20.00
C ASN A 60 6.72 11.55 -20.30
N HIS A 61 6.67 10.26 -20.61
CA HIS A 61 7.88 9.54 -20.97
C HIS A 61 7.95 9.48 -22.50
N GLN A 62 9.02 10.03 -23.04
CA GLN A 62 9.39 9.74 -24.42
C GLN A 62 9.92 8.31 -24.49
N SER A 63 9.78 7.68 -25.66
CA SER A 63 10.42 6.40 -25.94
C SER A 63 11.90 6.50 -25.56
N PRO A 64 12.46 5.56 -24.77
CA PRO A 64 13.88 5.55 -24.44
C PRO A 64 14.76 5.34 -25.69
N ASN A 65 14.15 5.02 -26.83
CA ASN A 65 14.82 4.88 -28.12
C ASN A 65 14.36 6.00 -29.08
N PRO A 66 15.20 7.01 -29.36
CA PRO A 66 14.84 8.20 -30.14
C PRO A 66 14.60 7.91 -31.64
N GLY A 67 14.95 6.72 -32.13
CA GLY A 67 14.81 6.34 -33.55
C GLY A 67 13.48 5.67 -33.92
N TRP A 68 12.60 5.40 -32.95
CA TRP A 68 11.27 4.83 -33.25
C TRP A 68 10.25 5.96 -33.32
N PRO A 69 9.46 6.09 -34.41
CA PRO A 69 8.33 7.02 -34.43
C PRO A 69 7.45 6.68 -33.22
N ALA A 70 7.15 7.68 -32.39
CA ALA A 70 6.50 7.51 -31.10
C ALA A 70 5.15 6.79 -31.24
N VAL A 71 5.15 5.47 -31.21
CA VAL A 71 3.94 4.64 -31.23
C VAL A 71 3.41 4.50 -29.81
N GLY A 72 2.97 5.63 -29.25
CA GLY A 72 2.03 5.62 -28.13
C GLY A 72 2.21 6.75 -27.12
N VAL A 73 1.08 7.15 -26.53
CA VAL A 73 1.06 8.08 -25.38
C VAL A 73 1.40 7.27 -24.14
N TYR A 74 2.52 7.59 -23.48
CA TYR A 74 2.80 7.15 -22.12
C TYR A 74 2.88 8.36 -21.20
N SER A 75 1.84 8.53 -20.38
CA SER A 75 1.84 9.51 -19.31
C SER A 75 1.55 8.82 -17.98
N GLU A 76 2.20 9.31 -16.93
CA GLU A 76 1.95 8.90 -15.56
C GLU A 76 1.54 10.15 -14.78
N ALA A 77 0.38 10.09 -14.13
CA ALA A 77 -0.10 11.11 -13.23
C ALA A 77 -0.03 10.57 -11.80
N ILE A 78 0.74 11.25 -10.97
CA ILE A 78 0.95 10.91 -9.57
C ILE A 78 0.29 11.98 -8.73
N THR A 79 -0.68 11.60 -7.90
CA THR A 79 -1.40 12.49 -7.01
C THR A 79 -1.16 12.06 -5.58
N ALA A 80 -0.57 12.95 -4.77
CA ALA A 80 -0.28 12.69 -3.37
C ALA A 80 -1.18 13.54 -2.48
N TYR A 81 -1.92 12.87 -1.61
CA TYR A 81 -2.78 13.48 -0.61
C TYR A 81 -2.10 13.41 0.76
N TYR A 82 -2.03 14.53 1.46
CA TYR A 82 -1.31 14.64 2.73
C TYR A 82 -1.96 15.66 3.67
N SER A 83 -1.67 15.51 4.96
CA SER A 83 -1.87 16.58 5.94
C SER A 83 -0.53 17.26 6.25
N LEU A 84 -0.60 18.53 6.65
CA LEU A 84 0.56 19.21 7.20
C LEU A 84 0.67 18.88 8.69
N GLY A 85 1.85 18.44 9.10
CA GLY A 85 2.18 18.25 10.51
C GLY A 85 3.41 19.07 10.90
N THR A 86 3.76 18.93 12.18
CA THR A 86 5.01 19.41 12.75
C THR A 86 5.90 18.20 13.01
N GLU A 87 7.12 18.22 12.49
CA GLU A 87 8.19 17.30 12.85
C GLU A 87 9.32 18.15 13.48
N GLU A 88 10.09 17.60 14.41
CA GLU A 88 11.15 18.35 15.08
C GLU A 88 12.11 18.99 14.05
N GLY A 89 12.22 20.32 14.10
CA GLY A 89 13.04 21.10 13.15
C GLY A 89 12.43 21.31 11.75
N LYS A 90 11.19 20.89 11.48
CA LYS A 90 10.53 21.09 10.17
C LYS A 90 9.10 21.60 10.33
N THR A 91 8.89 22.86 9.97
CA THR A 91 7.55 23.40 9.71
C THR A 91 7.04 22.85 8.38
N TYR A 92 5.76 22.46 8.29
CA TYR A 92 5.13 21.92 7.07
C TYR A 92 5.58 20.53 6.63
N TYR A 93 5.86 19.63 7.58
CA TYR A 93 6.14 18.24 7.24
C TYR A 93 4.91 17.56 6.62
N LYS A 94 5.08 16.99 5.42
CA LYS A 94 4.01 16.31 4.69
C LYS A 94 3.80 14.89 5.23
N ASN A 95 2.67 14.69 5.90
CA ASN A 95 2.18 13.40 6.33
C ASN A 95 1.31 12.79 5.23
N PHE A 96 1.93 12.01 4.35
CA PHE A 96 1.22 11.35 3.25
C PHE A 96 0.17 10.37 3.76
N ARG A 97 -0.99 10.38 3.08
CA ARG A 97 -2.18 9.59 3.41
C ARG A 97 -2.53 8.63 2.32
N LEU A 98 -2.59 9.13 1.09
CA LEU A 98 -2.86 8.35 -0.10
C LEU A 98 -1.97 8.86 -1.22
N ILE A 99 -1.36 7.94 -1.95
CA ILE A 99 -0.72 8.23 -3.23
C ILE A 99 -1.48 7.45 -4.29
N ASP A 100 -2.03 8.16 -5.28
CA ASP A 100 -2.70 7.59 -6.45
C ASP A 100 -1.82 7.79 -7.68
N ILE A 101 -1.43 6.70 -8.32
CA ILE A 101 -0.60 6.67 -9.52
C ILE A 101 -1.46 6.12 -10.64
N GLN A 102 -1.72 6.95 -11.65
CA GLN A 102 -2.48 6.58 -12.83
C GLN A 102 -1.55 6.60 -14.04
N GLY A 103 -1.26 5.41 -14.58
CA GLY A 103 -0.54 5.24 -15.83
C GLY A 103 -1.52 5.16 -16.99
N LYS A 104 -1.30 5.95 -18.04
CA LYS A 104 -2.04 5.85 -19.30
C LYS A 104 -1.08 5.42 -20.40
N ARG A 105 -1.38 4.26 -20.98
CA ARG A 105 -0.76 3.78 -22.23
C ARG A 105 -1.81 3.80 -23.33
N SER A 106 -1.39 3.73 -24.59
CA SER A 106 -2.33 3.65 -25.72
C SER A 106 -3.29 2.46 -25.61
N ALA A 107 -2.81 1.31 -25.12
CA ALA A 107 -3.59 0.06 -25.09
C ALA A 107 -4.31 -0.21 -23.75
N TYR A 108 -3.86 0.38 -22.65
CA TYR A 108 -4.42 0.09 -21.33
C TYR A 108 -4.12 1.19 -20.31
N LYS A 109 -4.85 1.15 -19.20
CA LYS A 109 -4.64 2.02 -18.02
C LYS A 109 -4.12 1.18 -16.88
N GLU A 110 -3.21 1.76 -16.11
CA GLU A 110 -2.65 1.18 -14.91
C GLU A 110 -3.04 2.08 -13.74
N LYS A 111 -3.36 1.49 -12.59
CA LYS A 111 -3.69 2.23 -11.39
C LYS A 111 -3.01 1.61 -10.19
N THR A 112 -2.32 2.43 -9.40
CA THR A 112 -1.75 2.03 -8.12
C THR A 112 -2.18 3.01 -7.04
N GLU A 113 -2.76 2.51 -5.95
CA GLU A 113 -3.10 3.29 -4.76
C GLU A 113 -2.30 2.78 -3.57
N ILE A 114 -1.67 3.71 -2.84
CA ILE A 114 -0.80 3.40 -1.70
C ILE A 114 -1.28 4.18 -0.49
N LEU A 115 -1.73 3.46 0.52
CA LEU A 115 -2.33 4.02 1.75
C LEU A 115 -1.32 3.97 2.90
N TYR A 116 -1.25 5.08 3.63
CA TYR A 116 -0.43 5.22 4.82
C TYR A 116 -1.30 5.56 6.04
N ASP A 117 -0.84 5.13 7.22
CA ASP A 117 -1.46 5.49 8.48
C ASP A 117 -1.04 6.89 8.96
N ASN A 118 -1.55 7.31 10.13
CA ASN A 118 -1.31 8.68 10.64
C ASN A 118 0.16 8.91 11.02
N LYS A 119 0.95 7.83 11.11
CA LYS A 119 2.38 7.83 11.43
C LYS A 119 3.24 7.65 10.17
N GLY A 120 2.64 7.69 8.97
CA GLY A 120 3.35 7.48 7.71
C GLY A 120 3.74 6.02 7.45
N ARG A 121 3.18 5.04 8.18
CA ARG A 121 3.46 3.62 7.97
C ARG A 121 2.57 3.07 6.86
N LEU A 122 3.15 2.26 5.98
CA LEU A 122 2.42 1.62 4.89
C LEU A 122 1.34 0.66 5.44
N MET A 123 0.11 0.83 4.97
CA MET A 123 -1.03 -0.01 5.36
C MET A 123 -1.51 -0.91 4.23
N PHE A 124 -1.58 -0.37 3.02
CA PHE A 124 -2.26 -1.02 1.91
C PHE A 124 -1.70 -0.58 0.56
N ILE A 125 -1.61 -1.54 -0.36
CA ILE A 125 -1.34 -1.29 -1.77
C ILE A 125 -2.44 -1.96 -2.59
N TYR A 126 -3.07 -1.18 -3.47
CA TYR A 126 -3.87 -1.67 -4.58
C TYR A 126 -3.09 -1.43 -5.87
N ALA A 127 -2.94 -2.46 -6.70
CA ALA A 127 -2.27 -2.34 -7.99
C ALA A 127 -3.07 -3.07 -9.05
N GLN A 128 -3.44 -2.35 -10.11
CA GLN A 128 -4.25 -2.86 -11.21
C GLN A 128 -3.60 -2.51 -12.54
N THR A 129 -3.45 -3.52 -13.39
CA THR A 129 -3.05 -3.42 -14.80
C THR A 129 -4.08 -4.15 -15.65
N ALA A 130 -3.80 -4.30 -16.95
CA ALA A 130 -4.61 -5.15 -17.82
C ALA A 130 -4.59 -6.64 -17.40
N ASP A 131 -3.45 -7.11 -16.86
CA ASP A 131 -3.21 -8.54 -16.62
C ASP A 131 -3.51 -8.98 -15.19
N TYR A 132 -3.50 -8.05 -14.24
CA TYR A 132 -3.67 -8.38 -12.84
C TYR A 132 -4.29 -7.26 -12.01
N GLU A 133 -4.91 -7.69 -10.91
CA GLU A 133 -5.32 -6.85 -9.80
C GLU A 133 -4.73 -7.47 -8.53
N TYR A 134 -3.89 -6.75 -7.80
CA TYR A 134 -3.36 -7.16 -6.52
C TYR A 134 -3.78 -6.23 -5.40
N ARG A 135 -4.00 -6.80 -4.22
CA ARG A 135 -4.22 -6.10 -2.96
C ARG A 135 -3.28 -6.64 -1.90
N PHE A 136 -2.41 -5.78 -1.37
CA PHE A 136 -1.47 -6.11 -0.31
C PHE A 136 -1.88 -5.39 0.98
N TYR A 137 -2.01 -6.13 2.07
CA TYR A 137 -2.31 -5.61 3.40
C TYR A 137 -1.09 -5.78 4.29
N PHE A 138 -0.73 -4.73 5.03
CA PHE A 138 0.46 -4.69 5.86
C PHE A 138 0.11 -4.54 7.35
N ASP A 139 0.88 -5.22 8.20
CA ASP A 139 0.85 -4.95 9.63
C ASP A 139 1.60 -3.66 10.00
N ASN A 140 1.61 -3.35 11.29
CA ASN A 140 2.30 -2.18 11.85
C ASN A 140 3.83 -2.24 11.74
N GLN A 141 4.40 -3.41 11.39
CA GLN A 141 5.83 -3.63 11.16
C GLN A 141 6.18 -3.57 9.66
N GLY A 142 5.21 -3.33 8.78
CA GLY A 142 5.39 -3.31 7.33
C GLY A 142 5.48 -4.71 6.70
N LYS A 143 5.09 -5.77 7.41
CA LYS A 143 5.03 -7.14 6.87
C LYS A 143 3.68 -7.39 6.21
N ILE A 144 3.68 -8.13 5.11
CA ILE A 144 2.45 -8.52 4.41
C ILE A 144 1.69 -9.54 5.26
N ILE A 145 0.46 -9.20 5.64
CA ILE A 145 -0.46 -10.08 6.38
C ILE A 145 -1.57 -10.66 5.51
N ARG A 146 -1.85 -10.05 4.35
CA ARG A 146 -2.75 -10.63 3.33
C ARG A 146 -2.40 -10.15 1.94
N LEU A 147 -2.52 -11.06 0.98
CA LEU A 147 -2.37 -10.82 -0.44
C LEU A 147 -3.58 -11.39 -1.18
N LEU A 148 -4.23 -10.56 -2.00
CA LEU A 148 -5.29 -10.99 -2.91
C LEU A 148 -4.87 -10.77 -4.37
N LYS A 149 -5.22 -11.71 -5.25
CA LYS A 149 -5.23 -11.52 -6.70
C LYS A 149 -6.69 -11.47 -7.16
N GLY A 150 -7.16 -10.30 -7.57
CA GLY A 150 -8.59 -10.02 -7.72
C GLY A 150 -9.34 -10.24 -6.42
N LYS A 151 -10.32 -11.17 -6.44
CA LYS A 151 -11.10 -11.56 -5.25
C LYS A 151 -10.50 -12.74 -4.46
N ASN A 152 -9.50 -13.42 -5.01
CA ASN A 152 -8.98 -14.65 -4.45
C ASN A 152 -7.78 -14.36 -3.55
N GLN A 153 -7.79 -14.92 -2.34
CA GLN A 153 -6.61 -14.94 -1.50
C GLN A 153 -5.60 -15.93 -2.06
N ILE A 154 -4.35 -15.51 -2.19
CA ILE A 154 -3.25 -16.34 -2.67
C ILE A 154 -2.15 -16.39 -1.63
N LYS A 155 -1.38 -17.49 -1.60
CA LYS A 155 -0.13 -17.53 -0.86
C LYS A 155 0.84 -16.55 -1.52
N SER A 156 1.67 -15.89 -0.71
CA SER A 156 2.71 -15.01 -1.25
C SER A 156 3.65 -15.82 -2.12
N THR A 157 3.68 -15.51 -3.41
CA THR A 157 4.66 -16.07 -4.36
C THR A 157 5.89 -15.17 -4.41
N ALA A 158 6.99 -15.68 -4.97
CA ALA A 158 8.17 -14.87 -5.25
C ALA A 158 7.82 -13.65 -6.12
N SER A 159 7.01 -13.85 -7.16
CA SER A 159 6.57 -12.78 -8.06
C SER A 159 5.73 -11.72 -7.36
N ALA A 160 4.74 -12.11 -6.54
CA ALA A 160 3.91 -11.14 -5.83
C ALA A 160 4.71 -10.35 -4.77
N SER A 161 5.66 -11.01 -4.10
CA SER A 161 6.57 -10.35 -3.15
C SER A 161 7.49 -9.35 -3.86
N GLN A 162 7.99 -9.70 -5.05
CA GLN A 162 8.80 -8.80 -5.89
C GLN A 162 7.98 -7.58 -6.35
N ILE A 163 6.75 -7.79 -6.82
CA ILE A 163 5.83 -6.70 -7.20
C ILE A 163 5.59 -5.77 -6.01
N ALA A 164 5.28 -6.32 -4.83
CA ALA A 164 5.08 -5.51 -3.62
C ALA A 164 6.31 -4.66 -3.31
N ARG A 165 7.52 -5.26 -3.34
CA ARG A 165 8.78 -4.56 -3.08
C ARG A 165 9.05 -3.46 -4.11
N GLN A 166 8.81 -3.72 -5.39
CA GLN A 166 8.97 -2.72 -6.45
C GLN A 166 8.04 -1.54 -6.24
N ILE A 167 6.77 -1.79 -5.92
CA ILE A 167 5.80 -0.72 -5.62
C ILE A 167 6.24 0.06 -4.37
N GLN A 168 6.67 -0.62 -3.32
CA GLN A 168 7.19 0.02 -2.10
C GLN A 168 8.40 0.91 -2.40
N GLN A 169 9.38 0.42 -3.17
CA GLN A 169 10.56 1.19 -3.56
C GLN A 169 10.19 2.41 -4.40
N LYS A 170 9.30 2.24 -5.39
CA LYS A 170 8.78 3.35 -6.19
C LYS A 170 8.08 4.39 -5.30
N ALA A 171 7.30 3.95 -4.32
CA ALA A 171 6.60 4.82 -3.38
C ALA A 171 7.57 5.59 -2.48
N VAL A 172 8.59 4.93 -1.95
CA VAL A 172 9.63 5.58 -1.12
C VAL A 172 10.40 6.61 -1.93
N HIS A 173 10.82 6.26 -3.15
CA HIS A 173 11.50 7.19 -4.04
C HIS A 173 10.63 8.40 -4.35
N LEU A 174 9.35 8.17 -4.69
CA LEU A 174 8.39 9.23 -4.95
C LEU A 174 8.17 10.13 -3.74
N ILE A 175 7.98 9.56 -2.54
CA ILE A 175 7.83 10.35 -1.30
C ILE A 175 9.06 11.23 -1.07
N LYS A 176 10.26 10.70 -1.32
CA LYS A 176 11.50 11.49 -1.24
C LYS A 176 11.47 12.64 -2.25
N THR A 177 11.16 12.38 -3.51
CA THR A 177 11.05 13.41 -4.55
C THR A 177 10.01 14.47 -4.20
N LEU A 178 8.81 14.10 -3.75
CA LEU A 178 7.74 15.03 -3.37
C LEU A 178 8.07 15.88 -2.13
N ARG A 179 9.01 15.41 -1.30
CA ARG A 179 9.53 16.15 -0.14
C ARG A 179 10.67 17.08 -0.50
N GLU A 180 11.38 16.87 -1.61
CA GLU A 180 12.47 17.75 -2.05
C GLU A 180 11.97 19.01 -2.77
N PHE A 181 10.72 19.01 -3.24
CA PHE A 181 10.13 20.16 -3.93
C PHE A 181 9.74 21.33 -2.99
N TYR A 182 9.85 21.18 -1.67
CA TYR A 182 9.52 22.19 -0.64
C TYR A 182 10.34 21.99 0.64
#